data_AF-A0A8D0GTN7-F1
#
_entry.id   AF-A0A8D0GTN7-F1
#
_cell.length_a   1.000
_cell.length_b   1.000
_cell.length_c   1.000
_cell.angle_alpha   90.00
_cell.angle_beta   90.00
_cell.angle_gamma   90.00
#
_symmetry.space_group_name_H-M   'P 1'
#
loop_
_entity.id
_entity.type
_entity.pdbx_description
1 polymer ?
#
loop_
_entity_poly.entity_id
_entity_poly.type
_entity_poly.pdbx_seq_one_letter_code
_entity_poly.pdbx_strand_id
1 'polypeptide(L)'
;MTCVCPQGQQHSTAEVVLPPAGGQVETSFIIYVSCAFVLKSLDLLHILITQLTVSIFLIDWEKPKERVVFKGSSGDQRAAPSVSVWRTFLIANEWNEIQTHRKLNPTLQLFAVLLLLEVVGLKNITSRDLNLELHPGADAYLAPGSPILRFGIAASVWLAVGIVQVVFFVGIYERFVEDKIHQFVDLCSLSNVSVFILTHRCYGFYIHGRSVHGHADVDMGTVHSYLRKEEEDLCPLRGLEGNSDIQTFEVLLTDKVQQLYNKIMHPL
;
A
#
# COMPACT_ATOMS: atom_id res chain seq x y z
N MET A 1 52.93 -44.19 -49.96
CA MET A 1 53.11 -44.83 -48.63
C MET A 1 54.09 -43.96 -47.88
N THR A 2 53.74 -43.22 -46.83
CA THR A 2 52.69 -43.39 -45.82
C THR A 2 52.31 -42.00 -45.30
N CYS A 3 51.02 -41.80 -45.03
CA CYS A 3 50.45 -40.57 -44.51
C CYS A 3 50.96 -40.23 -43.10
N VAL A 4 51.13 -38.94 -42.87
CA VAL A 4 51.28 -38.29 -41.56
C VAL A 4 49.94 -38.35 -40.82
N CYS A 5 49.99 -38.62 -39.51
CA CYS A 5 49.05 -38.06 -38.54
C CYS A 5 49.77 -37.97 -37.18
N PRO A 6 49.93 -36.78 -36.58
CA PRO A 6 50.29 -36.66 -35.18
C PRO A 6 49.06 -36.99 -34.32
N GLN A 7 49.26 -37.68 -33.21
CA GLN A 7 48.26 -37.84 -32.16
C GLN A 7 47.93 -36.45 -31.58
N GLY A 8 46.88 -35.82 -32.10
CA GLY A 8 46.21 -34.73 -31.42
C GLY A 8 45.42 -35.30 -30.25
N GLN A 9 45.94 -35.15 -29.03
CA GLN A 9 45.15 -35.26 -27.82
C GLN A 9 43.96 -34.29 -27.93
N GLN A 10 42.78 -34.79 -28.24
CA GLN A 10 41.54 -34.06 -28.04
C GLN A 10 41.33 -33.90 -26.53
N HIS A 11 41.77 -32.77 -25.98
CA HIS A 11 41.23 -32.29 -24.72
C HIS A 11 39.77 -31.94 -24.98
N SER A 12 38.87 -32.84 -24.63
CA SER A 12 37.44 -32.53 -24.54
C SER A 12 37.25 -31.58 -23.36
N THR A 13 37.41 -30.28 -23.59
CA THR A 13 37.01 -29.24 -22.64
C THR A 13 35.49 -29.26 -22.54
N ALA A 14 34.97 -30.02 -21.57
CA ALA A 14 33.58 -29.91 -21.18
C ALA A 14 33.42 -28.57 -20.46
N GLU A 15 33.02 -27.54 -21.20
CA GLU A 15 32.66 -26.26 -20.62
C GLU A 15 31.31 -26.44 -19.92
N VAL A 16 31.34 -26.54 -18.59
CA VAL A 16 30.14 -26.65 -17.76
C VAL A 16 29.53 -25.25 -17.66
N VAL A 17 28.59 -24.96 -18.55
CA VAL A 17 27.92 -23.64 -18.61
C VAL A 17 26.85 -23.48 -17.51
N LEU A 18 26.25 -24.58 -17.04
CA LEU A 18 25.23 -24.60 -15.99
C LEU A 18 25.47 -25.70 -14.96
N PRO A 19 25.06 -25.50 -13.68
CA PRO A 19 25.18 -26.53 -12.66
C PRO A 19 24.47 -27.83 -13.07
N PRO A 20 25.07 -29.00 -12.81
CA PRO A 20 24.44 -30.28 -13.10
C PRO A 20 23.15 -30.44 -12.28
N ALA A 21 22.15 -31.07 -12.89
CA ALA A 21 20.87 -31.34 -12.23
C ALA A 21 21.10 -32.10 -10.92
N GLY A 22 20.53 -31.60 -9.83
CA GLY A 22 20.70 -32.19 -8.49
C GLY A 22 22.09 -32.00 -7.87
N GLY A 23 22.95 -31.15 -8.45
CA GLY A 23 24.22 -30.77 -7.85
C GLY A 23 24.06 -29.98 -6.56
N GLN A 24 25.13 -29.88 -5.76
CA GLN A 24 25.11 -29.15 -4.48
C GLN A 24 24.64 -27.70 -4.63
N VAL A 25 25.04 -27.01 -5.70
CA VAL A 25 24.66 -25.61 -5.96
C VAL A 25 23.15 -25.44 -6.13
N GLU A 26 22.50 -26.34 -6.88
CA GLU A 26 21.04 -26.30 -7.10
C GLU A 26 20.28 -26.56 -5.79
N THR A 27 20.73 -27.55 -5.02
CA THR A 27 20.16 -27.86 -3.69
C THR A 27 20.32 -26.68 -2.73
N SER A 28 21.52 -26.08 -2.65
CA SER A 28 21.76 -24.90 -1.81
C SER A 28 20.88 -23.73 -2.24
N PHE A 29 20.75 -23.48 -3.54
CA PHE A 29 19.87 -22.43 -4.07
C PHE A 29 18.41 -22.63 -3.65
N ILE A 30 17.88 -23.85 -3.79
CA ILE A 30 16.50 -24.17 -3.39
C ILE A 30 16.30 -23.95 -1.89
N ILE A 31 17.27 -24.36 -1.06
CA ILE A 31 17.23 -24.14 0.39
C ILE A 31 17.20 -22.63 0.70
N TYR A 32 18.08 -21.83 0.07
CA TYR A 32 18.11 -20.39 0.30
C TYR A 32 16.81 -19.70 -0.12
N VAL A 33 16.25 -20.03 -1.28
CA VAL A 33 14.97 -19.47 -1.74
C VAL A 33 13.83 -19.87 -0.79
N SER A 34 13.82 -21.12 -0.31
CA SER A 34 12.83 -21.59 0.65
C SER A 34 12.93 -20.86 1.99
N CYS A 35 14.15 -20.70 2.52
CA CYS A 35 14.40 -19.91 3.73
C CYS A 35 13.96 -18.46 3.55
N ALA A 36 14.30 -17.84 2.42
CA ALA A 36 13.90 -16.46 2.10
C ALA A 36 12.37 -16.32 2.04
N PHE A 37 11.67 -17.28 1.45
CA PHE A 37 10.21 -17.30 1.42
C PHE A 37 9.59 -17.38 2.81
N VAL A 38 10.10 -18.25 3.68
CA VAL A 38 9.62 -18.39 5.07
C VAL A 38 9.84 -17.10 5.85
N LEU A 39 11.06 -16.54 5.79
CA LEU A 39 11.38 -15.28 6.46
C LEU A 39 10.51 -14.13 5.94
N LYS A 40 10.26 -14.07 4.63
CA LYS A 40 9.39 -13.03 4.06
C LYS A 40 7.93 -13.21 4.47
N SER A 41 7.46 -14.44 4.64
CA SER A 41 6.12 -14.72 5.17
C SER A 41 5.98 -14.29 6.62
N LEU A 42 7.01 -14.49 7.45
CA LEU A 42 7.04 -14.01 8.83
C LEU A 42 7.04 -12.48 8.90
N ASP A 43 7.81 -11.82 8.02
CA ASP A 43 7.81 -10.36 7.89
C ASP A 43 6.42 -9.82 7.51
N LEU A 44 5.74 -10.44 6.54
CA LEU A 44 4.36 -10.08 6.18
C LEU A 44 3.39 -10.27 7.35
N LEU A 45 3.54 -11.35 8.13
CA LEU A 45 2.73 -11.57 9.33
C LEU A 45 3.01 -10.51 10.40
N HIS A 46 4.27 -10.14 10.60
CA HIS A 46 4.65 -9.07 11.53
C HIS A 46 4.04 -7.72 11.14
N ILE A 47 4.07 -7.38 9.85
CA ILE A 47 3.42 -6.16 9.32
C ILE A 47 1.91 -6.22 9.58
N LEU A 48 1.26 -7.35 9.29
CA LEU A 48 -0.18 -7.53 9.55
C LEU A 48 -0.52 -7.35 11.03
N ILE A 49 0.23 -7.98 11.93
CA ILE A 49 0.03 -7.84 13.38
C ILE A 49 0.20 -6.38 13.78
N THR A 50 1.25 -5.71 13.27
CA THR A 50 1.48 -4.29 13.57
C THR A 50 0.28 -3.45 13.13
N GLN A 51 -0.22 -3.63 11.90
CA GLN A 51 -1.41 -2.94 11.39
C GLN A 51 -2.67 -3.20 12.25
N LEU A 52 -2.87 -4.43 12.73
CA LEU A 52 -4.00 -4.79 13.59
C LEU A 52 -3.89 -4.23 15.02
N THR A 53 -2.67 -3.92 15.48
CA THR A 53 -2.42 -3.40 16.84
C THR A 53 -2.40 -1.87 16.91
N VAL A 54 -2.38 -1.17 15.78
CA VAL A 54 -2.43 0.30 15.75
C VAL A 54 -3.75 0.78 16.35
N SER A 55 -3.64 1.70 17.31
CA SER A 55 -4.80 2.28 17.97
C SER A 55 -5.18 3.58 17.29
N ILE A 56 -6.40 3.68 16.80
CA ILE A 56 -6.90 4.86 16.08
C ILE A 56 -8.05 5.45 16.88
N PHE A 57 -7.95 6.76 17.12
CA PHE A 57 -8.96 7.54 17.82
C PHE A 57 -9.42 8.68 16.93
N LEU A 58 -10.73 8.70 16.65
CA LEU A 58 -11.38 9.72 15.83
C LEU A 58 -11.99 10.77 16.74
N ILE A 59 -11.70 12.04 16.45
CA ILE A 59 -12.18 13.19 17.21
C ILE A 59 -13.14 13.97 16.32
N ASP A 60 -14.43 13.84 16.57
CA ASP A 60 -15.46 14.63 15.90
C ASP A 60 -15.60 15.99 16.60
N TRP A 61 -15.29 17.06 15.87
CA TRP A 61 -15.37 18.43 16.37
C TRP A 61 -16.74 19.06 16.17
N GLU A 62 -17.69 18.36 15.56
CA GLU A 62 -19.04 18.88 15.35
C GLU A 62 -19.74 19.07 16.69
N LYS A 63 -20.35 20.24 16.86
CA LYS A 63 -21.10 20.58 18.06
C LYS A 63 -22.59 20.28 17.85
N PRO A 64 -23.29 19.81 18.88
CA PRO A 64 -24.72 19.58 18.76
C PRO A 64 -25.42 20.92 18.52
N LYS A 65 -26.22 21.00 17.44
CA LYS A 65 -27.00 22.20 17.13
C LYS A 65 -28.06 22.37 18.23
N GLU A 66 -28.00 23.47 18.98
CA GLU A 66 -29.08 23.82 19.90
C GLU A 66 -30.37 23.98 19.08
N ARG A 67 -31.31 23.03 19.20
CA ARG A 67 -32.66 23.26 18.70
C ARG A 67 -33.26 24.39 19.53
N VAL A 68 -33.44 25.56 18.91
CA VAL A 68 -34.23 26.66 19.47
C VAL A 68 -35.69 26.19 19.52
N VAL A 69 -36.04 25.44 20.54
CA VAL A 69 -37.43 25.08 20.82
C VAL A 69 -38.11 26.35 21.32
N PHE A 70 -38.97 26.94 20.49
CA PHE A 70 -39.95 27.93 20.94
C PHE A 70 -40.61 27.39 22.21
N LYS A 71 -40.57 28.16 23.30
CA LYS A 71 -41.18 27.81 24.60
C LYS A 71 -42.69 27.60 24.44
N GLY A 72 -43.08 26.39 24.02
CA GLY A 72 -44.38 25.81 24.22
C GLY A 72 -44.39 25.07 25.55
N SER A 73 -45.45 25.27 26.30
CA SER A 73 -45.70 24.78 27.66
C SER A 73 -45.41 23.29 27.92
N SER A 74 -45.03 23.04 29.18
CA SER A 74 -45.03 21.76 29.92
C SER A 74 -44.01 20.67 29.55
N GLY A 75 -43.00 20.53 30.40
CA GLY A 75 -42.72 19.27 31.10
C GLY A 75 -41.89 18.18 30.43
N ASP A 76 -41.51 18.31 29.15
CA ASP A 76 -40.83 17.21 28.47
C ASP A 76 -39.30 17.20 28.71
N GLN A 77 -38.77 16.04 29.08
CA GLN A 77 -37.34 15.81 29.29
C GLN A 77 -36.60 16.17 27.99
N ARG A 78 -35.79 17.24 28.06
CA ARG A 78 -35.00 17.72 26.94
C ARG A 78 -33.98 16.65 26.55
N ALA A 79 -34.26 15.90 25.49
CA ALA A 79 -33.23 15.12 24.81
C ALA A 79 -32.10 16.07 24.41
N ALA A 80 -30.89 15.85 24.93
CA ALA A 80 -29.74 16.65 24.56
C ALA A 80 -29.57 16.57 23.04
N PRO A 81 -29.34 17.70 22.35
CA PRO A 81 -29.11 17.67 20.92
C PRO A 81 -27.92 16.74 20.65
N SER A 82 -28.11 15.73 19.79
CA SER A 82 -27.08 14.75 19.46
C SER A 82 -26.42 15.12 18.13
N VAL A 83 -25.11 14.91 18.07
CA VAL A 83 -24.32 15.06 16.85
C VAL A 83 -24.47 13.78 16.02
N SER A 84 -24.62 13.93 14.71
CA SER A 84 -24.73 12.79 13.82
C SER A 84 -23.39 12.08 13.66
N VAL A 85 -23.37 10.74 13.82
CA VAL A 85 -22.15 9.91 13.88
C VAL A 85 -21.59 9.54 12.50
N TRP A 86 -22.34 9.79 11.42
CA TRP A 86 -21.99 9.34 10.07
C TRP A 86 -20.62 9.83 9.59
N ARG A 87 -20.18 11.04 9.97
CA ARG A 87 -18.87 11.58 9.57
C ARG A 87 -17.73 10.73 10.11
N THR A 88 -17.82 10.35 11.39
CA THR A 88 -16.87 9.43 12.01
C THR A 88 -16.85 8.08 11.31
N PHE A 89 -18.01 7.56 10.92
CA PHE A 89 -18.10 6.30 10.17
C PHE A 89 -17.51 6.43 8.76
N LEU A 90 -17.76 7.54 8.07
CA LEU A 90 -17.20 7.84 6.75
C LEU A 90 -15.67 7.88 6.82
N ILE A 91 -15.09 8.65 7.77
CA ILE A 91 -13.63 8.72 7.94
C ILE A 91 -13.05 7.36 8.31
N ALA A 92 -13.73 6.57 9.16
CA ALA A 92 -13.31 5.22 9.48
C ALA A 92 -13.31 4.29 8.25
N ASN A 93 -14.32 4.41 7.38
CA ASN A 93 -14.41 3.63 6.15
C ASN A 93 -13.28 3.99 5.18
N GLU A 94 -13.09 5.28 4.90
CA GLU A 94 -12.03 5.74 3.99
C GLU A 94 -10.64 5.37 4.51
N TRP A 95 -10.42 5.44 5.81
CA TRP A 95 -9.18 4.96 6.42
C TRP A 95 -8.97 3.46 6.16
N ASN A 96 -10.00 2.64 6.33
CA ASN A 96 -9.93 1.19 6.06
C ASN A 96 -9.63 0.88 4.59
N GLU A 97 -10.19 1.67 3.66
CA GLU A 97 -9.88 1.53 2.23
C GLU A 97 -8.38 1.82 1.95
N ILE A 98 -7.83 2.88 2.54
CA ILE A 98 -6.42 3.28 2.37
C ILE A 98 -5.46 2.21 2.88
N GLN A 99 -5.79 1.47 3.95
CA GLN A 99 -4.92 0.40 4.49
C GLN A 99 -4.58 -0.68 3.45
N THR A 100 -5.47 -0.89 2.48
CA THR A 100 -5.30 -1.92 1.43
C THR A 100 -4.94 -1.33 0.07
N HIS A 101 -4.78 -0.01 -0.03
CA HIS A 101 -4.41 0.67 -1.25
C HIS A 101 -2.98 0.27 -1.69
N ARG A 102 -2.83 -0.11 -2.97
CA ARG A 102 -1.57 -0.61 -3.53
C ARG A 102 -1.27 0.12 -4.83
N LYS A 103 0.00 0.43 -5.04
CA LYS A 103 0.49 0.99 -6.31
C LYS A 103 0.52 -0.03 -7.45
N LEU A 104 0.43 -1.32 -7.12
CA LEU A 104 0.47 -2.43 -8.07
C LEU A 104 -0.91 -3.07 -8.18
N ASN A 105 -1.36 -3.32 -9.40
CA ASN A 105 -2.58 -4.09 -9.66
C ASN A 105 -2.21 -5.57 -9.81
N PRO A 106 -2.56 -6.45 -8.85
CA PRO A 106 -2.14 -7.85 -8.85
C PRO A 106 -2.71 -8.63 -10.05
N THR A 107 -3.91 -8.29 -10.51
CA THR A 107 -4.54 -8.94 -11.67
C THR A 107 -3.78 -8.60 -12.95
N LEU A 108 -3.45 -7.31 -13.15
CA LEU A 108 -2.66 -6.89 -14.31
C LEU A 108 -1.24 -7.46 -14.26
N GLN A 109 -0.63 -7.50 -13.07
CA GLN A 109 0.69 -8.09 -12.85
C GLN A 109 0.71 -9.57 -13.26
N LEU A 110 -0.23 -10.37 -12.75
CA LEU A 110 -0.32 -11.79 -13.08
C LEU A 110 -0.60 -12.01 -14.57
N PHE A 111 -1.54 -11.25 -15.13
CA PHE A 111 -1.88 -11.34 -16.56
C PHE A 111 -0.66 -11.05 -17.45
N ALA A 112 0.04 -9.94 -17.21
CA ALA A 112 1.20 -9.54 -18.01
C ALA A 112 2.36 -10.53 -17.86
N VAL A 113 2.65 -11.00 -16.64
CA VAL A 113 3.70 -12.01 -16.40
C VAL A 113 3.37 -13.32 -17.11
N LEU A 114 2.13 -13.82 -17.02
CA LEU A 114 1.72 -15.03 -17.72
C LEU A 114 1.78 -14.87 -19.24
N LEU A 115 1.37 -13.72 -19.77
CA LEU A 115 1.47 -13.43 -21.19
C LEU A 115 2.93 -13.48 -21.66
N LEU A 116 3.85 -12.85 -20.93
CA LEU A 116 5.27 -12.83 -21.29
C LEU A 116 5.94 -14.21 -21.13
N LEU A 117 5.57 -14.99 -20.12
CA LEU A 117 6.16 -16.31 -19.91
C LEU A 117 5.59 -17.38 -20.85
N GLU A 118 4.26 -17.42 -21.01
CA GLU A 118 3.56 -18.49 -21.74
C GLU A 118 3.32 -18.16 -23.21
N VAL A 119 2.88 -16.94 -23.54
CA VAL A 119 2.49 -16.57 -24.92
C VAL A 119 3.72 -16.13 -25.72
N VAL A 120 4.57 -15.28 -25.14
CA VAL A 120 5.83 -14.90 -25.80
C VAL A 120 6.85 -16.05 -25.76
N GLY A 121 6.70 -16.98 -24.82
CA GLY A 121 7.54 -18.18 -24.74
C GLY A 121 8.85 -17.96 -23.97
N LEU A 122 8.96 -16.91 -23.14
CA LEU A 122 10.17 -16.68 -22.31
C LEU A 122 10.46 -17.85 -21.37
N LYS A 123 9.48 -18.71 -21.05
CA LYS A 123 9.75 -19.93 -20.28
C LYS A 123 10.72 -20.88 -21.01
N ASN A 124 10.79 -20.86 -22.33
CA ASN A 124 11.57 -21.81 -23.13
C ASN A 124 13.08 -21.55 -23.04
N ILE A 125 13.49 -20.32 -22.73
CA ILE A 125 14.90 -19.95 -22.47
C ILE A 125 15.39 -20.42 -21.09
N THR A 126 14.53 -21.06 -20.29
CA THR A 126 14.88 -21.58 -18.95
C THR A 126 15.46 -22.99 -18.96
N SER A 127 15.63 -23.53 -20.15
CA SER A 127 16.22 -24.84 -20.42
C SER A 127 17.73 -24.84 -20.09
N ARG A 128 18.30 -26.03 -19.84
CA ARG A 128 19.76 -26.15 -19.54
C ARG A 128 20.64 -26.03 -20.78
N ASP A 129 20.06 -25.95 -21.97
CA ASP A 129 20.74 -25.63 -23.20
C ASP A 129 20.83 -24.11 -23.41
N LEU A 130 21.79 -23.66 -24.22
CA LEU A 130 21.95 -22.24 -24.55
C LEU A 130 21.01 -21.83 -25.70
N ASN A 131 19.87 -22.51 -25.85
CA ASN A 131 18.93 -22.22 -26.91
C ASN A 131 17.99 -21.08 -26.48
N LEU A 132 18.07 -19.96 -27.20
CA LEU A 132 17.24 -18.77 -26.98
C LEU A 132 15.98 -18.76 -27.86
N GLU A 133 15.66 -19.89 -28.49
CA GLU A 133 14.47 -20.05 -29.31
C GLU A 133 13.20 -20.00 -28.44
N LEU A 134 12.41 -18.95 -28.64
CA LEU A 134 11.17 -18.71 -27.90
C LEU A 134 10.05 -19.68 -28.31
N HIS A 135 10.09 -20.16 -29.55
CA HIS A 135 9.07 -21.04 -30.14
C HIS A 135 9.73 -22.26 -30.78
N PRO A 136 10.24 -23.20 -29.97
CA PRO A 136 10.83 -24.42 -30.51
C PRO A 136 9.80 -25.18 -31.35
N GLY A 137 10.22 -25.67 -32.52
CA GLY A 137 9.38 -26.52 -33.37
C GLY A 137 8.94 -27.81 -32.66
N ALA A 138 7.87 -28.44 -33.13
CA ALA A 138 7.32 -29.65 -32.50
C ALA A 138 8.32 -30.81 -32.38
N ASP A 139 9.32 -30.85 -33.27
CA ASP A 139 10.37 -31.87 -33.32
C ASP A 139 11.68 -31.43 -32.67
N ALA A 140 11.72 -30.23 -32.06
CA ALA A 140 12.92 -29.69 -31.44
C ALA A 140 13.22 -30.41 -30.11
N TYR A 141 14.50 -30.73 -29.89
CA TYR A 141 14.97 -31.25 -28.61
C TYR A 141 14.77 -30.21 -27.51
N LEU A 142 14.09 -30.59 -26.43
CA LEU A 142 13.91 -29.75 -25.25
C LEU A 142 14.79 -30.26 -24.12
N ALA A 143 15.83 -29.50 -23.77
CA ALA A 143 16.68 -29.83 -22.64
C ALA A 143 15.90 -29.73 -21.31
N PRO A 144 16.25 -30.51 -20.27
CA PRO A 144 15.62 -30.41 -18.97
C PRO A 144 15.79 -29.01 -18.34
N GLY A 145 14.69 -28.38 -17.94
CA GLY A 145 14.69 -27.03 -17.35
C GLY A 145 15.52 -26.90 -16.07
N SER A 146 16.28 -25.82 -15.94
CA SER A 146 17.07 -25.49 -14.75
C SER A 146 16.21 -24.72 -13.74
N PRO A 147 16.04 -25.18 -12.48
CA PRO A 147 15.28 -24.45 -11.47
C PRO A 147 15.83 -23.04 -11.19
N ILE A 148 17.15 -22.88 -11.24
CA ILE A 148 17.82 -21.59 -11.05
C ILE A 148 17.44 -20.62 -12.17
N LEU A 149 17.50 -21.06 -13.43
CA LEU A 149 17.20 -20.22 -14.57
C LEU A 149 15.69 -19.92 -14.66
N ARG A 150 14.85 -20.90 -14.33
CA ARG A 150 13.39 -20.71 -14.18
C ARG A 150 13.06 -19.63 -13.17
N PHE A 151 13.65 -19.69 -11.98
CA PHE A 151 13.47 -18.65 -10.98
C PHE A 151 14.01 -17.30 -11.47
N GLY A 152 15.21 -17.28 -12.06
CA GLY A 152 15.83 -16.05 -12.55
C GLY A 152 15.00 -15.32 -13.60
N ILE A 153 14.52 -16.03 -14.63
CA ILE A 153 13.67 -15.44 -15.68
C ILE A 153 12.31 -15.03 -15.11
N ALA A 154 11.65 -15.89 -14.34
CA ALA A 154 10.36 -15.57 -13.75
C ALA A 154 10.42 -14.35 -12.82
N ALA A 155 11.44 -14.28 -11.94
CA ALA A 155 11.65 -13.15 -11.04
C ALA A 155 12.00 -11.87 -11.80
N SER A 156 12.81 -11.95 -12.85
CA SER A 156 13.18 -10.80 -13.68
C SER A 156 11.98 -10.23 -14.43
N VAL A 157 11.15 -11.10 -15.03
CA VAL A 157 9.91 -10.68 -15.71
C VAL A 157 8.92 -10.08 -14.71
N TRP A 158 8.74 -10.71 -13.55
CA TRP A 158 7.90 -10.18 -12.47
C TRP A 158 8.35 -8.79 -12.03
N LEU A 159 9.65 -8.61 -11.79
CA LEU A 159 10.22 -7.34 -11.37
C LEU A 159 10.08 -6.28 -12.46
N ALA A 160 10.35 -6.62 -13.73
CA ALA A 160 10.25 -5.69 -14.85
C ALA A 160 8.81 -5.17 -15.03
N VAL A 161 7.81 -6.05 -15.03
CA VAL A 161 6.40 -5.65 -15.10
C VAL A 161 6.02 -4.78 -13.90
N GLY A 162 6.48 -5.15 -12.70
CA GLY A 162 6.22 -4.38 -11.47
C GLY A 162 6.81 -2.97 -11.53
N ILE A 163 8.05 -2.82 -12.01
CA ILE A 163 8.69 -1.51 -12.20
C ILE A 163 7.91 -0.66 -13.19
N VAL A 164 7.51 -1.22 -14.33
CA VAL A 164 6.70 -0.50 -15.34
C VAL A 164 5.38 -0.02 -14.74
N GLN A 165 4.70 -0.87 -13.96
CA GLN A 165 3.49 -0.47 -13.26
C GLN A 165 3.76 0.65 -12.25
N VAL A 166 4.78 0.53 -11.40
CA VAL A 166 5.11 1.58 -10.41
C VAL A 166 5.43 2.90 -11.10
N VAL A 167 6.23 2.89 -12.17
CA VAL A 167 6.57 4.11 -12.92
C VAL A 167 5.31 4.75 -13.51
N PHE A 168 4.39 3.94 -14.06
CA PHE A 168 3.11 4.44 -14.58
C PHE A 168 2.23 5.02 -13.47
N PHE A 169 2.02 4.28 -12.37
CA PHE A 169 1.15 4.72 -11.29
C PHE A 169 1.71 5.92 -10.53
N VAL A 170 3.00 5.95 -10.21
CA VAL A 170 3.62 7.08 -9.52
C VAL A 170 3.81 8.29 -10.44
N GLY A 171 4.31 8.05 -11.66
CA GLY A 171 4.65 9.14 -12.59
C GLY A 171 3.43 9.79 -13.25
N ILE A 172 2.37 9.02 -13.49
CA ILE A 172 1.19 9.49 -14.22
C ILE A 172 -0.05 9.50 -13.31
N TYR A 173 -0.42 8.35 -12.74
CA TYR A 173 -1.70 8.23 -12.05
C TYR A 173 -1.78 9.10 -10.79
N GLU A 174 -0.81 8.99 -9.88
CA GLU A 174 -0.78 9.79 -8.65
C GLU A 174 -0.63 11.28 -8.94
N ARG A 175 0.12 11.64 -9.99
CA ARG A 175 0.38 13.05 -10.31
C ARG A 175 -0.78 13.76 -10.98
N PHE A 176 -1.54 13.07 -11.83
CA PHE A 176 -2.55 13.69 -12.69
C PHE A 176 -3.99 13.24 -12.41
N VAL A 177 -4.18 12.09 -11.76
CA VAL A 177 -5.52 11.51 -11.56
C VAL A 177 -5.92 11.60 -10.09
N GLU A 178 -5.15 10.99 -9.19
CA GLU A 178 -5.62 10.76 -7.83
C GLU A 178 -4.50 10.58 -6.81
N ASP A 179 -4.50 11.44 -5.78
CA ASP A 179 -3.69 11.28 -4.58
C ASP A 179 -4.58 10.96 -3.38
N LYS A 180 -4.71 9.65 -3.08
CA LYS A 180 -5.59 9.14 -2.03
C LYS A 180 -5.24 9.67 -0.62
N ILE A 181 -3.96 9.90 -0.33
CA ILE A 181 -3.54 10.32 1.01
C ILE A 181 -3.89 11.78 1.24
N HIS A 182 -3.60 12.65 0.26
CA HIS A 182 -4.00 14.06 0.33
C HIS A 182 -5.53 14.21 0.37
N GLN A 183 -6.26 13.46 -0.47
CA GLN A 183 -7.73 13.46 -0.45
C GLN A 183 -8.32 13.03 0.90
N PHE A 184 -7.68 12.08 1.59
CA PHE A 184 -8.11 11.67 2.93
C PHE A 184 -7.92 12.78 3.97
N VAL A 185 -6.79 13.47 3.93
CA VAL A 185 -6.53 14.62 4.82
C VAL A 185 -7.53 15.74 4.55
N ASP A 186 -7.82 16.03 3.29
CA ASP A 186 -8.84 16.99 2.89
C ASP A 186 -10.23 16.59 3.40
N LEU A 187 -10.60 15.32 3.21
CA LEU A 187 -11.88 14.79 3.68
C LEU A 187 -12.03 14.89 5.20
N CYS A 188 -10.95 14.65 5.97
CA CYS A 188 -10.95 14.84 7.41
C CYS A 188 -11.33 16.29 7.78
N SER A 189 -10.74 17.28 7.09
CA SER A 189 -11.02 18.70 7.32
C SER A 189 -12.43 19.13 6.91
N LEU A 190 -12.93 18.62 5.79
CA LEU A 190 -14.31 18.87 5.33
C LEU A 190 -15.34 18.20 6.24
N SER A 191 -15.01 17.03 6.79
CA SER A 191 -15.87 16.29 7.72
C SER A 191 -15.75 16.78 9.17
N ASN A 192 -14.88 17.75 9.46
CA ASN A 192 -14.64 18.26 10.82
C ASN A 192 -14.23 17.16 11.82
N VAL A 193 -13.47 16.15 11.35
CA VAL A 193 -13.02 15.01 12.17
C VAL A 193 -11.50 14.93 12.11
N SER A 194 -10.84 15.00 13.27
CA SER A 194 -9.41 14.71 13.37
C SER A 194 -9.15 13.24 13.61
N VAL A 195 -7.99 12.75 13.15
CA VAL A 195 -7.57 11.35 13.32
C VAL A 195 -6.30 11.32 14.16
N PHE A 196 -6.31 10.54 15.23
CA PHE A 196 -5.16 10.34 16.09
C PHE A 196 -4.74 8.87 16.03
N ILE A 197 -3.50 8.60 15.61
CA ILE A 197 -3.00 7.27 15.26
C ILE A 197 -1.82 6.94 16.17
N LEU A 198 -1.99 6.04 17.12
CA LEU A 198 -0.92 5.57 18.00
C LEU A 198 -0.31 4.29 17.45
N THR A 199 0.94 4.37 17.00
CA THR A 199 1.72 3.21 16.55
C THR A 199 2.40 2.52 17.73
N HIS A 200 2.81 3.31 18.73
CA HIS A 200 3.34 2.83 20.00
C HIS A 200 2.66 3.54 21.17
N ARG A 201 2.96 3.10 22.39
CA ARG A 201 2.35 3.61 23.62
C ARG A 201 2.39 5.14 23.77
N CYS A 202 3.46 5.80 23.36
CA CYS A 202 3.63 7.25 23.51
C CYS A 202 4.04 7.94 22.20
N TYR A 203 3.91 7.26 21.07
CA TYR A 203 4.35 7.76 19.77
C TYR A 203 3.30 7.46 18.71
N GLY A 204 3.01 8.47 17.89
CA GLY A 204 2.02 8.35 16.85
C GLY A 204 1.98 9.55 15.92
N PHE A 205 0.90 9.60 15.14
CA PHE A 205 0.64 10.62 14.16
C PHE A 205 -0.72 11.25 14.42
N TYR A 206 -0.84 12.53 14.09
CA TYR A 206 -2.07 13.30 14.19
C TYR A 206 -2.40 13.95 12.86
N ILE A 207 -3.62 13.74 12.40
CA ILE A 207 -4.19 14.41 11.24
C ILE A 207 -5.22 15.42 11.74
N HIS A 208 -4.93 16.68 11.48
CA HIS A 208 -5.78 17.80 11.84
C HIS A 208 -6.89 17.98 10.81
N GLY A 209 -8.07 17.45 11.12
CA GLY A 209 -9.29 17.63 10.33
C GLY A 209 -10.32 18.55 10.98
N ARG A 210 -9.94 19.51 11.83
CA ARG A 210 -10.92 20.49 12.32
C ARG A 210 -11.23 21.46 11.19
N SER A 211 -12.51 21.58 10.84
CA SER A 211 -12.94 22.48 9.77
C SER A 211 -12.73 23.94 10.18
N VAL A 212 -12.21 24.76 9.26
CA VAL A 212 -12.06 26.22 9.44
C VAL A 212 -13.42 26.92 9.60
N HIS A 213 -14.47 26.31 9.05
CA HIS A 213 -15.85 26.78 9.11
C HIS A 213 -16.60 26.31 10.38
N GLY A 214 -16.01 25.39 11.15
CA GLY A 214 -16.50 24.90 12.44
C GLY A 214 -17.70 23.94 12.38
N HIS A 215 -18.37 23.81 11.23
CA HIS A 215 -19.50 22.92 11.01
C HIS A 215 -19.37 22.20 9.66
N ALA A 216 -19.57 20.89 9.67
CA ALA A 216 -19.53 20.04 8.48
C ALA A 216 -20.92 19.51 8.06
N ASP A 217 -21.88 19.45 9.00
CA ASP A 217 -23.24 18.95 8.71
C ASP A 217 -24.13 20.05 8.11
N VAL A 218 -23.86 20.40 6.85
CA VAL A 218 -24.52 21.49 6.12
C VAL A 218 -24.98 21.04 4.73
N ASP A 219 -25.90 21.80 4.15
CA ASP A 219 -26.37 21.57 2.78
C ASP A 219 -25.24 21.74 1.74
N MET A 220 -25.38 21.06 0.60
CA MET A 220 -24.40 21.10 -0.49
C MET A 220 -24.10 22.52 -0.98
N GLY A 221 -25.10 23.40 -1.03
CA GLY A 221 -24.89 24.81 -1.41
C GLY A 221 -23.94 25.54 -0.44
N THR A 222 -24.02 25.21 0.85
CA THR A 222 -23.13 25.77 1.87
C THR A 222 -21.73 25.19 1.74
N VAL A 223 -21.58 23.88 1.53
CA VAL A 223 -20.26 23.25 1.28
C VAL A 223 -19.58 23.89 0.08
N HIS A 224 -20.30 24.09 -1.02
CA HIS A 224 -19.78 24.78 -2.19
C HIS A 224 -19.33 26.21 -1.87
N SER A 225 -20.10 26.94 -1.05
CA SER A 225 -19.71 28.30 -0.63
C SER A 225 -18.45 28.33 0.24
N TYR A 226 -18.20 27.28 1.03
CA TYR A 226 -16.99 27.14 1.85
C TYR A 226 -15.77 26.87 0.97
N LEU A 227 -15.89 25.93 0.03
CA LEU A 227 -14.82 25.64 -0.94
C LEU A 227 -14.45 26.87 -1.77
N ARG A 228 -15.44 27.66 -2.19
CA ARG A 228 -15.20 28.90 -2.92
C ARG A 228 -14.47 29.95 -2.08
N LYS A 229 -14.79 30.06 -0.78
CA LYS A 229 -14.06 30.97 0.12
C LYS A 229 -12.63 30.51 0.36
N GLU A 230 -12.38 29.21 0.40
CA GLU A 230 -11.04 28.65 0.47
C GLU A 230 -10.24 28.92 -0.80
N GLU A 231 -10.86 28.79 -1.99
CA GLU A 231 -10.25 29.14 -3.27
C GLU A 231 -9.92 30.64 -3.39
N GLU A 232 -10.81 31.49 -2.89
CA GLU A 232 -10.64 32.96 -2.90
C GLU A 232 -9.76 33.47 -1.73
N ASP A 233 -9.17 32.58 -0.90
CA ASP A 233 -8.36 32.89 0.29
C ASP A 233 -9.08 33.83 1.30
N LEU A 234 -10.40 33.66 1.42
CA LEU A 234 -11.27 34.44 2.31
C LEU A 234 -11.49 33.79 3.68
N CYS A 235 -10.75 32.74 4.00
CA CYS A 235 -10.80 32.03 5.28
C CYS A 235 -9.40 31.64 5.76
N PRO A 236 -9.22 31.34 7.06
CA PRO A 236 -7.96 30.81 7.55
C PRO A 236 -7.57 29.51 6.85
N LEU A 237 -6.27 29.23 6.79
CA LEU A 237 -5.73 27.98 6.27
C LEU A 237 -6.11 26.79 7.17
N ARG A 238 -6.09 25.58 6.60
CA ARG A 238 -6.60 24.35 7.25
C ARG A 238 -5.67 23.75 8.31
N GLY A 239 -4.45 24.26 8.48
CA GLY A 239 -3.46 23.70 9.40
C GLY A 239 -3.77 23.95 10.87
N LEU A 240 -3.09 23.19 11.74
CA LEU A 240 -3.23 23.33 13.19
C LEU A 240 -2.62 24.64 13.73
N GLU A 241 -1.49 25.04 13.14
CA GLU A 241 -0.81 26.30 13.47
C GLU A 241 -1.44 27.45 12.68
N GLY A 242 -1.50 28.64 13.29
CA GLY A 242 -2.04 29.82 12.62
C GLY A 242 -1.27 30.14 11.34
N ASN A 243 -2.01 30.35 10.24
CA ASN A 243 -1.47 30.62 8.90
C ASN A 243 -0.56 29.50 8.33
N SER A 244 -0.77 28.26 8.76
CA SER A 244 -0.15 27.07 8.16
C SER A 244 -1.19 26.24 7.43
N ASP A 245 -0.78 25.56 6.36
CA ASP A 245 -1.58 24.55 5.66
C ASP A 245 -1.16 23.12 6.02
N ILE A 246 -0.24 22.97 6.98
CA ILE A 246 0.22 21.66 7.42
C ILE A 246 -0.84 21.04 8.33
N GLN A 247 -1.37 19.91 7.91
CA GLN A 247 -2.42 19.19 8.64
C GLN A 247 -1.93 17.88 9.28
N THR A 248 -0.76 17.38 8.89
CA THR A 248 -0.21 16.11 9.38
C THR A 248 0.95 16.34 10.33
N PHE A 249 0.94 15.71 11.50
CA PHE A 249 1.91 15.91 12.55
C PHE A 249 2.39 14.59 13.14
N GLU A 250 3.66 14.53 13.50
CA GLU A 250 4.19 13.50 14.39
C GLU A 250 3.99 13.96 15.84
N VAL A 251 3.54 13.06 16.70
CA VAL A 251 3.20 13.38 18.09
C VAL A 251 3.88 12.43 19.05
N LEU A 252 4.58 13.02 20.01
CA LEU A 252 5.12 12.33 21.18
C LEU A 252 4.25 12.68 22.40
N LEU A 253 3.64 11.65 23.00
CA LEU A 253 2.78 11.81 24.16
C LEU A 253 3.57 11.64 25.46
N THR A 254 3.13 12.35 26.50
CA THR A 254 3.58 12.07 27.86
C THR A 254 2.79 10.89 28.44
N ASP A 255 3.38 10.16 29.39
CA ASP A 255 2.70 9.06 30.08
C ASP A 255 1.37 9.47 30.71
N LYS A 256 1.23 10.74 31.14
CA LYS A 256 -0.03 11.26 31.70
C LYS A 256 -1.15 11.27 30.65
N VAL A 257 -0.86 11.72 29.44
CA VAL A 257 -1.84 11.73 28.34
C VAL A 257 -2.19 10.31 27.95
N GLN A 258 -1.21 9.40 27.95
CA GLN A 258 -1.48 8.00 27.65
C GLN A 258 -2.36 7.31 28.70
N GLN A 259 -2.17 7.61 29.99
CA GLN A 259 -3.04 7.11 31.05
C GLN A 259 -4.47 7.62 30.88
N LEU A 260 -4.64 8.89 30.52
CA LEU A 260 -5.94 9.47 30.22
C LEU A 260 -6.59 8.79 29.01
N TYR A 261 -5.82 8.57 27.93
CA TYR A 261 -6.26 7.86 26.75
C TYR A 261 -6.77 6.45 27.08
N ASN A 262 -5.99 5.67 27.83
CA ASN A 262 -6.38 4.33 28.26
C ASN A 262 -7.66 4.35 29.10
N LYS A 263 -7.85 5.37 29.94
CA LYS A 263 -9.07 5.54 30.74
C LYS A 263 -10.30 5.82 29.88
N ILE A 264 -10.15 6.56 28.78
CA ILE A 264 -11.25 6.86 27.85
C ILE A 264 -11.60 5.63 27.01
N MET A 265 -10.60 4.84 26.63
CA MET A 265 -10.79 3.65 25.77
C MET A 265 -11.28 2.40 26.51
N HIS A 266 -11.07 2.30 27.83
CA HIS A 266 -11.68 1.23 28.59
C HIS A 266 -13.19 1.46 28.70
N PRO A 267 -14.05 0.51 28.28
CA PRO A 267 -15.48 0.59 28.52
C PRO A 267 -15.73 0.60 30.04
N LEU A 268 -16.68 1.43 30.47
CA LEU A 268 -17.22 1.41 31.84
C LEU A 268 -17.82 0.04 32.18
#